data_AF-A0A439HZL4-F1
#
_entry.id   AF-A0A439HZL4-F1
#
_cell.length_a   1.000
_cell.length_b   1.000
_cell.length_c   1.000
_cell.angle_alpha   90.00
_cell.angle_beta   90.00
_cell.angle_gamma   90.00
#
_symmetry.space_group_name_H-M   'P 1'
#
loop_
_entity.id
_entity.type
_entity.pdbx_description
1 polymer ?
#
loop_
_entity_poly.entity_id
_entity_poly.type
_entity_poly.pdbx_seq_one_letter_code
_entity_poly.pdbx_strand_id
1 'polypeptide(L)'
;MRHPTHTPYDGSSKLFSIGLKPLDFDRWIEVDEFLLPHLAEKQRLYAEIPERVFVEEDCTRDAQREVLDLLVAHLEAAHPVTHHRNGADVEPVGFEGMTDRLPPALREAPLARASLLVQEDLILMRRDERGWRLAAGSLCFPSSWSLREKFGKPLQEIHEPVPGFGPGTRPAELINRMFDGLQGQAVERFNWSIQADDRLYHPLSNVERIDRATNRPSRFPDGDVNAHAFIRVERQTLRKLPVSRDILFTIRIHLDPLKLLADHPDRATLAASFAEQLLALDQQQLDYKGLTADRDRLVALLGRMAGSA
;
A
#
# COMPACT_ATOMS: atom_id res chain seq x y z
N MET A 1 11.28 18.33 14.14
CA MET A 1 11.01 16.88 14.22
C MET A 1 10.18 16.50 13.01
N ARG A 2 10.34 15.29 12.47
CA ARG A 2 9.47 14.80 11.40
C ARG A 2 8.11 14.45 11.98
N HIS A 3 7.05 14.81 11.26
CA HIS A 3 5.67 14.42 11.56
C HIS A 3 5.18 13.45 10.49
N PRO A 4 4.21 12.57 10.80
CA PRO A 4 3.60 11.73 9.78
C PRO A 4 3.05 12.56 8.62
N THR A 5 3.43 12.22 7.39
CA THR A 5 3.03 12.96 6.18
C THR A 5 1.52 12.92 5.96
N HIS A 6 0.90 11.77 6.27
CA HIS A 6 -0.54 11.56 6.14
C HIS A 6 -1.11 11.00 7.43
N THR A 7 -2.22 11.59 7.88
CA THR A 7 -2.88 11.23 9.14
C THR A 7 -4.34 10.78 8.92
N PRO A 8 -4.63 9.78 8.06
CA PRO A 8 -6.03 9.39 7.75
C PRO A 8 -6.84 8.90 8.96
N TYR A 9 -6.16 8.62 10.07
CA TYR A 9 -6.73 8.32 11.39
C TYR A 9 -7.22 9.58 12.15
N ASP A 10 -7.16 10.77 11.55
CA ASP A 10 -7.69 12.04 12.06
C ASP A 10 -9.22 12.21 11.91
N GLY A 11 -9.88 11.20 11.33
CA GLY A 11 -11.32 11.19 11.08
C GLY A 11 -11.71 11.53 9.63
N SER A 12 -10.76 12.01 8.81
CA SER A 12 -10.97 12.29 7.39
C SER A 12 -11.21 11.03 6.56
N SER A 13 -10.67 9.89 7.00
CA SER A 13 -10.83 8.59 6.35
C SER A 13 -11.47 7.58 7.28
N LYS A 14 -12.55 6.94 6.81
CA LYS A 14 -13.22 5.85 7.54
C LYS A 14 -12.71 4.49 7.07
N LEU A 15 -12.19 3.68 7.99
CA LEU A 15 -11.82 2.29 7.71
C LEU A 15 -13.03 1.48 7.21
N PHE A 16 -12.76 0.46 6.38
CA PHE A 16 -13.78 -0.40 5.77
C PHE A 16 -14.83 0.38 4.97
N SER A 17 -14.40 1.47 4.34
CA SER A 17 -15.15 2.20 3.32
C SER A 17 -14.30 2.36 2.06
N ILE A 18 -14.94 2.61 0.91
CA ILE A 18 -14.23 2.79 -0.37
C ILE A 18 -13.41 4.09 -0.31
N GLY A 19 -14.01 5.20 0.12
CA GLY A 19 -13.29 6.42 0.49
C GLY A 19 -12.43 7.04 -0.63
N LEU A 20 -12.76 6.82 -1.90
CA LEU A 20 -12.03 7.41 -3.01
C LEU A 20 -12.35 8.89 -3.15
N LYS A 21 -11.31 9.67 -3.44
CA LYS A 21 -11.38 11.07 -3.83
C LYS A 21 -10.61 11.28 -5.14
N PRO A 22 -10.97 12.30 -5.94
CA PRO A 22 -10.18 12.68 -7.10
C PRO A 22 -8.73 12.98 -6.70
N LEU A 23 -7.80 12.56 -7.55
CA LEU A 23 -6.38 12.85 -7.42
C LEU A 23 -5.95 13.74 -8.60
N ASP A 24 -5.37 14.90 -8.28
CA ASP A 24 -4.61 15.67 -9.25
C ASP A 24 -3.38 14.88 -9.69
N PHE A 25 -3.22 14.67 -10.98
CA PHE A 25 -2.22 13.76 -11.52
C PHE A 25 -0.78 14.29 -11.33
N ASP A 26 -0.60 15.60 -11.17
CA ASP A 26 0.70 16.19 -10.84
C ASP A 26 1.19 15.77 -9.44
N ARG A 27 0.28 15.28 -8.59
CA ARG A 27 0.56 14.76 -7.24
C ARG A 27 0.55 13.22 -7.19
N TRP A 28 0.70 12.56 -8.34
CA TRP A 28 0.53 11.13 -8.42
C TRP A 28 1.57 10.37 -7.60
N ILE A 29 2.85 10.65 -7.79
CA ILE A 29 3.94 9.99 -7.06
C ILE A 29 4.41 10.86 -5.91
N GLU A 30 4.61 10.24 -4.74
CA GLU A 30 5.14 10.91 -3.56
C GLU A 30 6.54 10.38 -3.24
N VAL A 31 7.51 11.29 -3.25
CA VAL A 31 8.90 11.00 -2.93
C VAL A 31 9.28 11.69 -1.62
N ASP A 32 9.83 10.93 -0.68
CA ASP A 32 10.36 11.45 0.58
C ASP A 32 11.85 11.09 0.76
N GLU A 33 12.41 11.45 1.92
CA GLU A 33 13.82 11.17 2.25
C GLU A 33 14.16 9.67 2.33
N PHE A 34 13.15 8.79 2.36
CA PHE A 34 13.34 7.34 2.36
C PHE A 34 13.34 6.73 0.96
N LEU A 35 13.38 7.53 -0.12
CA LEU A 35 13.46 7.01 -1.48
C LEU A 35 14.55 5.94 -1.62
N LEU A 36 15.80 6.30 -1.35
CA LEU A 36 16.93 5.38 -1.55
C LEU A 36 16.86 4.13 -0.65
N PRO A 37 16.60 4.23 0.67
CA PRO A 37 16.39 3.07 1.51
C PRO A 37 15.26 2.14 1.02
N HIS A 38 14.13 2.69 0.56
CA HIS A 38 13.02 1.89 0.06
C HIS A 38 13.39 1.18 -1.24
N LEU A 39 14.02 1.87 -2.19
CA LEU A 39 14.46 1.25 -3.44
C LEU A 39 15.52 0.16 -3.20
N ALA A 40 16.42 0.35 -2.23
CA ALA A 40 17.37 -0.67 -1.79
C ALA A 40 16.67 -1.90 -1.21
N GLU A 41 15.64 -1.72 -0.37
CA GLU A 41 14.87 -2.85 0.15
C GLU A 41 14.11 -3.59 -0.97
N LYS A 42 13.51 -2.88 -1.94
CA LYS A 42 12.89 -3.53 -3.11
C LYS A 42 13.90 -4.36 -3.87
N GLN A 43 15.09 -3.81 -4.14
CA GLN A 43 16.16 -4.53 -4.82
C GLN A 43 16.59 -5.79 -4.05
N ARG A 44 16.75 -5.69 -2.72
CA ARG A 44 17.05 -6.84 -1.86
C ARG A 44 15.97 -7.92 -1.98
N LEU A 45 14.69 -7.54 -1.93
CA LEU A 45 13.56 -8.46 -2.06
C LEU A 45 13.52 -9.13 -3.45
N TYR A 46 13.81 -8.39 -4.51
CA TYR A 46 13.93 -8.96 -5.86
C TYR A 46 15.10 -9.95 -5.98
N ALA A 47 16.20 -9.72 -5.27
CA ALA A 47 17.34 -10.62 -5.29
C ALA A 47 17.08 -11.92 -4.49
N GLU A 48 16.41 -11.80 -3.34
CA GLU A 48 16.25 -12.93 -2.40
C GLU A 48 14.98 -13.75 -2.64
N ILE A 49 13.85 -13.11 -2.95
CA ILE A 49 12.52 -13.73 -3.05
C ILE A 49 11.69 -13.18 -4.22
N PRO A 50 12.27 -13.10 -5.44
CA PRO A 50 11.59 -12.49 -6.60
C PRO A 50 10.22 -13.08 -6.86
N GLU A 51 10.05 -14.38 -6.62
CA GLU A 51 8.82 -15.11 -6.86
C GLU A 51 7.69 -14.71 -5.90
N ARG A 52 8.01 -14.13 -4.73
CA ARG A 52 7.03 -13.67 -3.75
C ARG A 52 6.60 -12.22 -3.97
N VAL A 53 7.46 -11.40 -4.57
CA VAL A 53 7.25 -9.96 -4.73
C VAL A 53 6.93 -9.55 -6.16
N PHE A 54 7.07 -10.46 -7.13
CA PHE A 54 6.73 -10.21 -8.51
C PHE A 54 5.94 -11.35 -9.15
N VAL A 55 4.88 -10.99 -9.86
CA VAL A 55 4.06 -11.91 -10.66
C VAL A 55 3.61 -11.22 -11.94
N GLU A 56 3.36 -12.00 -12.98
CA GLU A 56 2.75 -11.53 -14.21
C GLU A 56 2.10 -12.68 -14.99
N GLU A 57 1.05 -12.34 -15.71
CA GLU A 57 0.47 -13.20 -16.75
C GLU A 57 1.18 -12.95 -18.08
N ASP A 58 1.10 -13.93 -18.97
CA ASP A 58 1.48 -13.76 -20.38
C ASP A 58 0.74 -12.57 -21.01
N CYS A 59 1.36 -11.95 -22.02
CA CYS A 59 0.76 -10.83 -22.76
C CYS A 59 0.41 -9.59 -21.89
N THR A 60 1.05 -9.41 -20.73
CA THR A 60 0.92 -8.18 -19.93
C THR A 60 2.06 -7.19 -20.17
N ARG A 61 3.16 -7.61 -20.81
CA ARG A 61 4.38 -6.79 -21.02
C ARG A 61 4.13 -5.45 -21.69
N ASP A 62 3.22 -5.35 -22.66
CA ASP A 62 2.91 -4.06 -23.31
C ASP A 62 2.22 -3.08 -22.36
N ALA A 63 1.30 -3.57 -21.53
CA ALA A 63 0.66 -2.75 -20.49
C ALA A 63 1.66 -2.40 -19.37
N GLN A 64 2.57 -3.30 -19.01
CA GLN A 64 3.67 -2.98 -18.10
C GLN A 64 4.59 -1.91 -18.68
N ARG A 65 4.87 -1.94 -19.99
CA ARG A 65 5.66 -0.90 -20.69
C ARG A 65 4.96 0.45 -20.62
N GLU A 66 3.66 0.48 -20.87
CA GLU A 66 2.85 1.69 -20.72
C GLU A 66 2.95 2.29 -19.30
N VAL A 67 2.97 1.45 -18.26
CA VAL A 67 3.21 1.90 -16.88
C VAL A 67 4.61 2.51 -16.71
N LEU A 68 5.65 1.85 -17.23
CA LEU A 68 7.02 2.39 -17.17
C LEU A 68 7.12 3.74 -17.85
N ASP A 69 6.62 3.86 -19.08
CA ASP A 69 6.70 5.07 -19.89
C ASP A 69 5.95 6.24 -19.21
N LEU A 70 4.78 5.95 -18.62
CA LEU A 70 4.00 6.91 -17.86
C LEU A 70 4.74 7.40 -16.60
N LEU A 71 5.39 6.49 -15.87
CA LEU A 71 6.19 6.83 -14.69
C LEU A 71 7.43 7.63 -15.05
N VAL A 72 8.17 7.24 -16.09
CA VAL A 72 9.34 7.97 -16.59
C VAL A 72 8.96 9.41 -16.94
N ALA A 73 7.89 9.59 -17.72
CA ALA A 73 7.40 10.92 -18.10
C ALA A 73 6.97 11.75 -16.88
N HIS A 74 6.27 11.14 -15.91
CA HIS A 74 5.83 11.82 -14.69
C HIS A 74 6.99 12.22 -13.79
N LEU A 75 7.93 11.31 -13.53
CA LEU A 75 9.09 11.54 -12.66
C LEU A 75 10.03 12.61 -13.23
N GLU A 76 10.23 12.62 -14.55
CA GLU A 76 11.02 13.67 -15.21
C GLU A 76 10.40 15.06 -15.01
N ALA A 77 9.08 15.16 -15.17
CA ALA A 77 8.37 16.44 -15.08
C ALA A 77 8.21 16.93 -13.63
N ALA A 78 7.84 16.02 -12.70
CA ALA A 78 7.43 16.38 -11.35
C ALA A 78 8.53 16.22 -10.29
N HIS A 79 9.56 15.40 -10.55
CA HIS A 79 10.59 15.06 -9.57
C HIS A 79 12.05 15.24 -10.07
N PRO A 80 12.40 16.35 -10.75
CA PRO A 80 13.73 16.54 -11.37
C PRO A 80 14.90 16.62 -10.38
N VAL A 81 14.61 16.79 -9.08
CA VAL A 81 15.64 16.84 -8.01
C VAL A 81 16.06 15.44 -7.58
N THR A 82 15.10 14.51 -7.52
CA THR A 82 15.35 13.13 -7.06
C THR A 82 15.54 12.15 -8.20
N HIS A 83 15.16 12.54 -9.42
CA HIS A 83 15.24 11.73 -10.61
C HIS A 83 15.89 12.52 -11.74
N HIS A 84 16.79 11.89 -12.49
CA HIS A 84 17.43 12.50 -13.65
C HIS A 84 17.24 11.63 -14.89
N ARG A 85 17.22 12.29 -16.05
CA ARG A 85 17.15 11.59 -17.34
C ARG A 85 18.50 10.91 -17.64
N ASN A 86 18.44 9.63 -18.00
CA ASN A 86 19.57 8.85 -18.50
C ASN A 86 19.19 8.26 -19.88
N GLY A 87 19.59 8.95 -20.95
CA GLY A 87 19.18 8.60 -22.31
C GLY A 87 17.68 8.74 -22.52
N ALA A 88 17.01 7.61 -22.84
CA ALA A 88 15.55 7.54 -22.98
C ALA A 88 14.82 7.14 -21.68
N ASP A 89 15.58 6.79 -20.63
CA ASP A 89 15.04 6.37 -19.33
C ASP A 89 15.25 7.48 -18.27
N VAL A 90 14.72 7.26 -17.08
CA VAL A 90 14.92 8.09 -15.88
C VAL A 90 15.45 7.21 -14.76
N GLU A 91 16.39 7.73 -13.97
CA GLU A 91 16.96 7.03 -12.81
C GLU A 91 16.89 7.89 -11.54
N PRO A 92 16.69 7.27 -10.37
CA PRO A 92 16.81 7.97 -9.09
C PRO A 92 18.28 8.39 -8.86
N VAL A 93 18.48 9.65 -8.45
CA VAL A 93 19.80 10.20 -8.15
C VAL A 93 20.42 9.46 -6.96
N GLY A 94 21.64 8.92 -7.15
CA GLY A 94 22.33 8.10 -6.16
C GLY A 94 21.89 6.63 -6.13
N PHE A 95 21.14 6.18 -7.15
CA PHE A 95 20.67 4.80 -7.28
C PHE A 95 20.73 4.28 -8.73
N GLU A 96 21.75 4.66 -9.48
CA GLU A 96 21.92 4.40 -10.91
C GLU A 96 22.28 2.95 -11.24
N GLY A 97 21.71 2.39 -12.31
CA GLY A 97 22.01 1.03 -12.78
C GLY A 97 21.39 -0.09 -11.95
N MET A 98 20.35 0.18 -11.15
CA MET A 98 19.70 -0.85 -10.33
C MET A 98 18.86 -1.83 -11.13
N THR A 99 18.35 -1.40 -12.29
CA THR A 99 17.64 -2.27 -13.23
C THR A 99 18.55 -3.42 -13.70
N ASP A 100 19.84 -3.17 -13.90
CA ASP A 100 20.83 -4.20 -14.28
C ASP A 100 21.08 -5.23 -13.17
N ARG A 101 20.83 -4.84 -11.92
CA ARG A 101 20.98 -5.71 -10.74
C ARG A 101 19.73 -6.56 -10.48
N LEU A 102 18.63 -6.36 -11.20
CA LEU A 102 17.51 -7.30 -11.18
C LEU A 102 17.97 -8.69 -11.64
N PRO A 103 17.34 -9.76 -11.15
CA PRO A 103 17.52 -11.09 -11.71
C PRO A 103 17.30 -11.07 -13.24
N PRO A 104 18.06 -11.83 -14.05
CA PRO A 104 17.98 -11.77 -15.51
C PRO A 104 16.56 -11.91 -16.07
N ALA A 105 15.74 -12.79 -15.48
CA ALA A 105 14.35 -13.01 -15.90
C ALA A 105 13.45 -11.76 -15.70
N LEU A 106 13.81 -10.87 -14.78
CA LEU A 106 13.06 -9.66 -14.44
C LEU A 106 13.62 -8.40 -15.09
N ARG A 107 14.79 -8.44 -15.72
CA ARG A 107 15.34 -7.28 -16.44
C ARG A 107 14.47 -6.90 -17.64
N GLU A 108 13.91 -7.91 -18.29
CA GLU A 108 12.95 -7.72 -19.39
C GLU A 108 11.54 -7.36 -18.91
N ALA A 109 11.33 -7.24 -17.59
CA ALA A 109 10.05 -6.91 -16.99
C ALA A 109 9.87 -5.40 -16.81
N PRO A 110 9.03 -4.73 -17.64
CA PRO A 110 8.87 -3.29 -17.52
C PRO A 110 8.31 -2.87 -16.16
N LEU A 111 7.41 -3.66 -15.57
CA LEU A 111 6.82 -3.33 -14.27
C LEU A 111 7.83 -3.49 -13.12
N ALA A 112 8.76 -4.44 -13.22
CA ALA A 112 9.84 -4.58 -12.22
C ALA A 112 10.86 -3.44 -12.34
N ARG A 113 11.17 -3.01 -13.57
CA ARG A 113 11.99 -1.80 -13.79
C ARG A 113 11.29 -0.56 -13.24
N ALA A 114 10.00 -0.40 -13.54
CA ALA A 114 9.20 0.73 -13.08
C ALA A 114 9.10 0.80 -11.55
N SER A 115 8.98 -0.34 -10.88
CA SER A 115 8.87 -0.38 -9.42
C SER A 115 10.17 0.04 -8.71
N LEU A 116 11.32 0.00 -9.39
CA LEU A 116 12.61 0.51 -8.90
C LEU A 116 12.81 2.01 -9.16
N LEU A 117 11.85 2.70 -9.76
CA LEU A 117 11.85 4.16 -9.91
C LEU A 117 11.06 4.87 -8.81
N VAL A 118 10.20 4.16 -8.08
CA VAL A 118 9.24 4.78 -7.14
C VAL A 118 9.17 4.02 -5.82
N GLN A 119 8.66 4.65 -4.77
CA GLN A 119 8.51 3.99 -3.46
C GLN A 119 7.24 3.12 -3.38
N GLU A 120 6.30 3.32 -4.30
CA GLU A 120 5.03 2.63 -4.43
C GLU A 120 5.19 1.18 -4.90
N ASP A 121 4.40 0.27 -4.35
CA ASP A 121 4.12 -1.00 -5.02
C ASP A 121 3.19 -0.77 -6.22
N LEU A 122 3.34 -1.57 -7.28
CA LEU A 122 2.65 -1.38 -8.56
C LEU A 122 1.88 -2.65 -8.91
N ILE A 123 0.56 -2.54 -9.01
CA ILE A 123 -0.34 -3.66 -9.34
C ILE A 123 -1.11 -3.31 -10.60
N LEU A 124 -1.12 -4.21 -11.58
CA LEU A 124 -1.85 -4.08 -12.83
C LEU A 124 -3.10 -4.95 -12.81
N MET A 125 -4.25 -4.30 -12.94
CA MET A 125 -5.56 -4.94 -12.94
C MET A 125 -6.10 -5.01 -14.37
N ARG A 126 -6.37 -6.21 -14.86
CA ARG A 126 -6.89 -6.45 -16.20
C ARG A 126 -8.33 -6.91 -16.15
N ARG A 127 -9.14 -6.49 -17.11
CA ARG A 127 -10.54 -6.90 -17.22
C ARG A 127 -10.70 -8.11 -18.14
N ASP A 128 -11.52 -9.08 -17.74
CA ASP A 128 -12.01 -10.17 -18.59
C ASP A 128 -13.50 -10.46 -18.32
N GLU A 129 -13.96 -11.66 -18.73
CA GLU A 129 -15.33 -12.15 -18.52
C GLU A 129 -15.71 -12.33 -17.04
N ARG A 130 -14.74 -12.59 -16.15
CA ARG A 130 -14.93 -12.73 -14.69
C ARG A 130 -14.86 -11.39 -13.94
N GLY A 131 -14.42 -10.32 -14.62
CA GLY A 131 -14.30 -8.98 -14.08
C GLY A 131 -12.86 -8.47 -14.07
N TRP A 132 -12.54 -7.57 -13.14
CA TRP A 132 -11.18 -7.06 -12.96
C TRP A 132 -10.36 -8.02 -12.11
N ARG A 133 -9.18 -8.44 -12.57
CA ARG A 133 -8.28 -9.36 -11.87
C ARG A 133 -6.85 -8.83 -11.79
N LEU A 134 -6.07 -9.34 -10.85
CA LEU A 134 -4.64 -9.01 -10.72
C LEU A 134 -3.84 -9.77 -11.80
N ALA A 135 -3.43 -9.06 -12.85
CA ALA A 135 -2.75 -9.65 -14.01
C ALA A 135 -1.22 -9.47 -13.98
N ALA A 136 -0.71 -8.45 -13.31
CA ALA A 136 0.71 -8.35 -12.99
C ALA A 136 0.89 -7.54 -11.70
N GLY A 137 2.02 -7.71 -11.02
CA GLY A 137 2.28 -6.95 -9.80
C GLY A 137 3.73 -7.01 -9.35
N SER A 138 4.21 -5.87 -8.89
CA SER A 138 5.36 -5.71 -8.01
C SER A 138 4.86 -5.31 -6.62
N LEU A 139 4.88 -6.23 -5.67
CA LEU A 139 4.43 -6.02 -4.29
C LEU A 139 5.58 -6.32 -3.32
N CYS A 140 6.39 -5.32 -3.07
CA CYS A 140 7.53 -5.40 -2.17
C CYS A 140 7.15 -5.03 -0.74
N PHE A 141 6.12 -4.22 -0.51
CA PHE A 141 5.72 -3.74 0.81
C PHE A 141 4.25 -4.09 1.15
N PRO A 142 3.87 -5.38 1.12
CA PRO A 142 2.51 -5.81 1.45
C PRO A 142 2.12 -5.45 2.89
N SER A 143 0.83 -5.20 3.08
CA SER A 143 0.22 -5.01 4.40
C SER A 143 -0.62 -6.22 4.80
N SER A 144 0.04 -7.27 5.30
CA SER A 144 -0.61 -8.52 5.71
C SER A 144 -1.38 -9.22 4.57
N TRP A 145 -0.82 -9.29 3.36
CA TRP A 145 -1.36 -10.13 2.29
C TRP A 145 -0.27 -10.67 1.36
N SER A 146 -0.54 -11.78 0.68
CA SER A 146 0.39 -12.45 -0.23
C SER A 146 0.04 -12.16 -1.69
N LEU A 147 1.01 -11.62 -2.45
CA LEU A 147 0.84 -11.38 -3.89
C LEU A 147 0.45 -12.66 -4.62
N ARG A 148 1.15 -13.76 -4.35
CA ARG A 148 0.92 -15.06 -5.00
C ARG A 148 -0.48 -15.61 -4.78
N GLU A 149 -1.03 -15.44 -3.58
CA GLU A 149 -2.38 -15.94 -3.29
C GLU A 149 -3.49 -15.07 -3.92
N LYS A 150 -3.17 -13.84 -4.35
CA LYS A 150 -4.09 -12.91 -5.00
C LYS A 150 -3.92 -12.84 -6.51
N PHE A 151 -2.80 -13.32 -7.03
CA PHE A 151 -2.50 -13.33 -8.46
C PHE A 151 -3.55 -14.11 -9.27
N GLY A 152 -3.96 -13.54 -10.40
CA GLY A 152 -4.98 -14.09 -11.31
C GLY A 152 -6.41 -14.06 -10.76
N LYS A 153 -6.63 -13.66 -9.51
CA LYS A 153 -7.96 -13.65 -8.90
C LYS A 153 -8.73 -12.37 -9.26
N PRO A 154 -10.05 -12.46 -9.48
CA PRO A 154 -10.90 -11.31 -9.66
C PRO A 154 -11.06 -10.52 -8.36
N LEU A 155 -11.44 -9.26 -8.50
CA LEU A 155 -11.46 -8.24 -7.44
C LEU A 155 -12.26 -8.68 -6.21
N GLN A 156 -13.42 -9.30 -6.43
CA GLN A 156 -14.27 -9.83 -5.37
C GLN A 156 -13.62 -10.97 -4.57
N GLU A 157 -12.83 -11.83 -5.21
CA GLU A 157 -12.09 -12.91 -4.53
C GLU A 157 -10.85 -12.37 -3.82
N ILE A 158 -10.22 -11.33 -4.36
CA ILE A 158 -9.13 -10.63 -3.69
C ILE A 158 -9.62 -10.03 -2.36
N HIS A 159 -10.80 -9.41 -2.38
CA HIS A 159 -11.41 -8.71 -1.25
C HIS A 159 -12.26 -9.60 -0.33
N GLU A 160 -12.49 -10.87 -0.68
CA GLU A 160 -13.23 -11.83 0.16
C GLU A 160 -12.86 -11.82 1.65
N PRO A 161 -11.57 -11.76 2.03
CA PRO A 161 -11.19 -11.77 3.44
C PRO A 161 -11.46 -10.46 4.18
N VAL A 162 -11.85 -9.39 3.47
CA VAL A 162 -12.11 -8.07 4.06
C VAL A 162 -13.56 -8.04 4.57
N PRO A 163 -13.80 -7.82 5.88
CA PRO A 163 -15.14 -7.78 6.44
C PRO A 163 -16.09 -6.86 5.69
N GLY A 164 -17.17 -7.43 5.15
CA GLY A 164 -18.21 -6.69 4.39
C GLY A 164 -17.91 -6.45 2.91
N PHE A 165 -16.79 -6.96 2.36
CA PHE A 165 -16.38 -6.73 0.97
C PHE A 165 -16.27 -8.02 0.13
N GLY A 166 -16.76 -9.14 0.64
CA GLY A 166 -16.75 -10.41 -0.10
C GLY A 166 -17.75 -10.47 -1.24
N PRO A 167 -17.69 -11.53 -2.07
CA PRO A 167 -18.61 -11.74 -3.18
C PRO A 167 -20.08 -11.63 -2.77
N GLY A 168 -20.91 -10.98 -3.61
CA GLY A 168 -22.33 -10.77 -3.36
C GLY A 168 -22.67 -9.65 -2.38
N THR A 169 -21.67 -8.96 -1.81
CA THR A 169 -21.91 -7.80 -0.96
C THR A 169 -22.04 -6.50 -1.77
N ARG A 170 -22.85 -5.56 -1.29
CA ARG A 170 -23.00 -4.23 -1.91
C ARG A 170 -21.66 -3.49 -2.10
N PRO A 171 -20.70 -3.50 -1.16
CA PRO A 171 -19.39 -2.90 -1.37
C PRO A 171 -18.60 -3.56 -2.51
N ALA A 172 -18.63 -4.89 -2.63
CA ALA A 172 -17.95 -5.59 -3.74
C ALA A 172 -18.50 -5.17 -5.12
N GLU A 173 -19.82 -5.04 -5.24
CA GLU A 173 -20.44 -4.55 -6.48
C GLU A 173 -20.07 -3.09 -6.77
N LEU A 174 -20.05 -2.23 -5.74
CA LEU A 174 -19.68 -0.83 -5.89
C LEU A 174 -18.24 -0.67 -6.38
N ILE A 175 -17.31 -1.45 -5.83
CA ILE A 175 -15.91 -1.46 -6.28
C ILE A 175 -15.83 -1.87 -7.75
N ASN A 176 -16.53 -2.93 -8.17
CA ASN A 176 -16.53 -3.36 -9.57
C ASN A 176 -17.07 -2.27 -10.52
N ARG A 177 -18.24 -1.67 -10.20
CA ARG A 177 -18.80 -0.56 -10.99
C ARG A 177 -17.86 0.63 -11.09
N MET A 178 -17.15 0.93 -10.01
CA MET A 178 -16.18 2.00 -9.94
C MET A 178 -14.97 1.74 -10.85
N PHE A 179 -14.42 0.52 -10.85
CA PHE A 179 -13.35 0.12 -11.78
C PHE A 179 -13.82 0.20 -13.23
N ASP A 180 -15.04 -0.29 -13.53
CA ASP A 180 -15.63 -0.16 -14.87
C ASP A 180 -15.80 1.30 -15.32
N GLY A 181 -16.13 2.20 -14.36
CA GLY A 181 -16.37 3.62 -14.60
C GLY A 181 -15.13 4.49 -14.77
N LEU A 182 -13.92 4.02 -14.40
CA LEU A 182 -12.69 4.79 -14.61
C LEU A 182 -12.44 5.04 -16.11
N GLN A 183 -12.18 6.29 -16.49
CA GLN A 183 -11.95 6.69 -17.89
C GLN A 183 -10.55 7.24 -18.15
N GLY A 184 -9.72 7.35 -17.12
CA GLY A 184 -8.36 7.87 -17.21
C GLY A 184 -8.04 8.91 -16.13
N GLN A 185 -9.05 9.42 -15.42
CA GLN A 185 -8.82 10.18 -14.19
C GLN A 185 -8.09 9.34 -13.15
N ALA A 186 -7.24 9.99 -12.36
CA ALA A 186 -6.64 9.38 -11.19
C ALA A 186 -7.54 9.63 -9.96
N VAL A 187 -7.59 8.65 -9.08
CA VAL A 187 -8.28 8.73 -7.80
C VAL A 187 -7.38 8.16 -6.72
N GLU A 188 -7.54 8.65 -5.49
CA GLU A 188 -6.80 8.17 -4.34
C GLU A 188 -7.70 7.84 -3.16
N ARG A 189 -7.22 6.97 -2.29
CA ARG A 189 -7.77 6.73 -0.95
C ARG A 189 -6.62 6.43 0.01
N PHE A 190 -6.95 6.48 1.29
CA PHE A 190 -6.04 6.04 2.35
C PHE A 190 -6.60 4.82 3.05
N ASN A 191 -5.70 3.93 3.42
CA ASN A 191 -5.95 2.85 4.37
C ASN A 191 -4.84 2.92 5.43
N TRP A 192 -5.10 2.42 6.63
CA TRP A 192 -4.10 2.42 7.69
C TRP A 192 -4.21 1.20 8.59
N SER A 193 -3.11 0.85 9.24
CA SER A 193 -3.04 -0.17 10.29
C SER A 193 -1.95 0.20 11.30
N ILE A 194 -1.80 -0.63 12.34
CA ILE A 194 -0.71 -0.52 13.31
C ILE A 194 0.05 -1.83 13.33
N GLN A 195 1.37 -1.77 13.24
CA GLN A 195 2.28 -2.92 13.32
C GLN A 195 3.34 -2.75 14.42
N ALA A 196 4.07 -3.82 14.72
CA ALA A 196 4.98 -3.88 15.88
C ALA A 196 6.46 -3.61 15.55
N ASP A 197 6.77 -3.32 14.29
CA ASP A 197 8.13 -3.05 13.82
C ASP A 197 8.10 -2.10 12.62
N ASP A 198 9.28 -1.70 12.15
CA ASP A 198 9.48 -0.85 10.99
C ASP A 198 9.63 -1.64 9.68
N ARG A 199 9.28 -2.94 9.65
CA ARG A 199 9.48 -3.76 8.46
C ARG A 199 8.52 -3.34 7.34
N LEU A 200 9.08 -3.06 6.18
CA LEU A 200 8.30 -2.72 4.99
C LEU A 200 7.67 -3.96 4.33
N TYR A 201 8.43 -5.05 4.18
CA TYR A 201 7.91 -6.34 3.71
C TYR A 201 7.18 -7.07 4.84
N HIS A 202 5.84 -6.98 4.82
CA HIS A 202 4.97 -7.52 5.87
C HIS A 202 3.82 -8.39 5.31
N PRO A 203 4.12 -9.48 4.58
CA PRO A 203 3.08 -10.34 4.02
C PRO A 203 2.41 -11.21 5.08
N LEU A 204 1.20 -11.68 4.79
CA LEU A 204 0.60 -12.84 5.45
C LEU A 204 -0.18 -13.67 4.42
N SER A 205 -0.04 -14.98 4.48
CA SER A 205 -0.87 -15.93 3.75
C SER A 205 -2.31 -15.93 4.29
N ASN A 206 -3.23 -16.54 3.54
CA ASN A 206 -4.61 -16.76 4.00
C ASN A 206 -4.63 -17.58 5.30
N VAL A 207 -3.80 -18.62 5.38
CA VAL A 207 -3.70 -19.50 6.56
C VAL A 207 -3.22 -18.72 7.77
N GLU A 208 -2.13 -17.96 7.65
CA GLU A 208 -1.59 -17.15 8.75
C GLU A 208 -2.58 -16.07 9.21
N ARG A 209 -3.36 -15.49 8.28
CA ARG A 209 -4.41 -14.53 8.65
C ARG A 209 -5.55 -15.17 9.42
N ILE A 210 -6.00 -16.36 9.00
CA ILE A 210 -7.04 -17.11 9.70
C ILE A 210 -6.55 -17.52 11.08
N ASP A 211 -5.31 -18.02 11.18
CA ASP A 211 -4.69 -18.37 12.45
C ASP A 211 -4.60 -17.16 13.39
N ARG A 212 -4.10 -16.02 12.90
CA ARG A 212 -4.05 -14.76 13.66
C ARG A 212 -5.44 -14.30 14.12
N ALA A 213 -6.45 -14.38 13.25
CA ALA A 213 -7.83 -14.01 13.59
C ALA A 213 -8.46 -14.96 14.62
N THR A 214 -8.06 -16.24 14.62
CA THR A 214 -8.58 -17.27 15.53
C THR A 214 -7.91 -17.18 16.90
N ASN A 215 -6.58 -17.14 16.93
CA ASN A 215 -5.80 -17.16 18.16
C ASN A 215 -5.64 -15.78 18.80
N ARG A 216 -5.82 -14.71 18.00
CA ARG A 216 -5.74 -13.30 18.44
C ARG A 216 -4.49 -13.04 19.30
N PRO A 217 -3.28 -13.40 18.82
CA PRO A 217 -2.08 -13.13 19.59
C PRO A 217 -1.86 -11.62 19.73
N SER A 218 -1.26 -11.20 20.83
CA SER A 218 -0.70 -9.86 20.97
C SER A 218 0.41 -9.65 19.94
N ARG A 219 0.39 -8.50 19.26
CA ARG A 219 1.48 -8.05 18.39
C ARG A 219 2.65 -7.48 19.19
N PHE A 220 2.43 -7.16 20.47
CA PHE A 220 3.40 -6.55 21.38
C PHE A 220 3.60 -7.48 22.59
N PRO A 221 4.30 -8.62 22.41
CA PRO A 221 4.39 -9.69 23.41
C PRO A 221 5.18 -9.28 24.67
N ASP A 222 6.08 -8.30 24.55
CA ASP A 222 6.86 -7.74 25.65
C ASP A 222 6.10 -6.70 26.49
N GLY A 223 4.91 -6.30 26.06
CA GLY A 223 4.12 -5.30 26.78
C GLY A 223 4.29 -3.87 26.29
N ASP A 224 5.35 -3.54 25.52
CA ASP A 224 5.70 -2.14 25.23
C ASP A 224 5.18 -1.68 23.87
N VAL A 225 3.87 -1.38 23.84
CA VAL A 225 3.20 -0.82 22.66
C VAL A 225 3.82 0.52 22.24
N ASN A 226 4.29 1.34 23.19
CA ASN A 226 4.80 2.67 22.86
C ASN A 226 6.17 2.61 22.17
N ALA A 227 7.02 1.66 22.57
CA ALA A 227 8.31 1.43 21.91
C ALA A 227 8.16 0.86 20.50
N HIS A 228 7.18 -0.01 20.30
CA HIS A 228 7.10 -0.88 19.12
C HIS A 228 5.98 -0.54 18.14
N ALA A 229 4.97 0.27 18.50
CA ALA A 229 3.88 0.57 17.57
C ALA A 229 4.34 1.49 16.44
N PHE A 230 4.13 1.05 15.22
CA PHE A 230 4.28 1.83 14.00
C PHE A 230 2.92 1.99 13.31
N ILE A 231 2.60 3.21 12.95
CA ILE A 231 1.47 3.55 12.11
C ILE A 231 1.87 3.27 10.67
N ARG A 232 1.19 2.33 10.03
CA ARG A 232 1.37 2.01 8.62
C ARG A 232 0.22 2.60 7.83
N VAL A 233 0.49 3.63 7.03
CA VAL A 233 -0.47 4.26 6.12
C VAL A 233 -0.19 3.82 4.69
N GLU A 234 -1.23 3.37 4.01
CA GLU A 234 -1.23 3.12 2.58
C GLU A 234 -1.91 4.28 1.87
N ARG A 235 -1.16 5.02 1.07
CA ARG A 235 -1.75 5.89 0.04
C ARG A 235 -1.93 5.06 -1.22
N GLN A 236 -3.18 4.88 -1.60
CA GLN A 236 -3.60 4.01 -2.68
C GLN A 236 -4.10 4.85 -3.84
N THR A 237 -3.54 4.69 -5.04
CA THR A 237 -4.02 5.40 -6.24
C THR A 237 -4.49 4.44 -7.31
N LEU A 238 -5.54 4.79 -8.04
CA LEU A 238 -6.08 4.03 -9.16
C LEU A 238 -6.17 4.93 -10.39
N ARG A 239 -5.73 4.42 -11.53
CA ARG A 239 -5.89 5.08 -12.82
C ARG A 239 -6.05 4.04 -13.93
N LYS A 240 -7.03 4.25 -14.81
CA LYS A 240 -7.14 3.48 -16.05
C LYS A 240 -6.12 3.97 -17.07
N LEU A 241 -5.32 3.05 -17.59
CA LEU A 241 -4.28 3.32 -18.56
C LEU A 241 -4.90 3.66 -19.94
N PRO A 242 -4.35 4.66 -20.66
CA PRO A 242 -4.95 5.15 -21.91
C PRO A 242 -4.94 4.13 -23.06
N VAL A 243 -3.90 3.31 -23.19
CA VAL A 243 -3.67 2.39 -24.32
C VAL A 243 -4.18 0.99 -23.99
N SER A 244 -3.61 0.34 -22.97
CA SER A 244 -3.99 -1.03 -22.61
C SER A 244 -5.40 -1.14 -22.01
N ARG A 245 -5.92 -0.03 -21.47
CA ARG A 245 -7.19 0.04 -20.71
C ARG A 245 -7.18 -0.80 -19.43
N ASP A 246 -6.04 -1.35 -19.04
CA ASP A 246 -5.82 -1.92 -17.71
C ASP A 246 -5.87 -0.80 -16.65
N ILE A 247 -6.05 -1.17 -15.38
CA ILE A 247 -6.00 -0.23 -14.26
C ILE A 247 -4.69 -0.42 -13.51
N LEU A 248 -3.92 0.66 -13.41
CA LEU A 248 -2.76 0.74 -12.53
C LEU A 248 -3.24 1.10 -11.13
N PHE A 249 -2.89 0.26 -10.18
CA PHE A 249 -3.09 0.44 -8.74
C PHE A 249 -1.72 0.63 -8.07
N THR A 250 -1.46 1.81 -7.52
CA THR A 250 -0.22 2.08 -6.78
C THR A 250 -0.47 2.11 -5.28
N ILE A 251 0.50 1.65 -4.49
CA ILE A 251 0.41 1.58 -3.03
C ILE A 251 1.68 2.16 -2.42
N ARG A 252 1.63 3.40 -1.94
CA ARG A 252 2.72 4.03 -1.18
C ARG A 252 2.57 3.70 0.31
N ILE A 253 3.62 3.15 0.90
CA ILE A 253 3.67 2.87 2.34
C ILE A 253 4.39 3.98 3.10
N HIS A 254 3.65 4.71 3.92
CA HIS A 254 4.21 5.60 4.95
C HIS A 254 4.24 4.84 6.27
N LEU A 255 5.39 4.79 6.93
CA LEU A 255 5.59 4.03 8.15
C LEU A 255 6.25 4.91 9.21
N ASP A 256 5.48 5.27 10.22
CA ASP A 256 5.90 6.22 11.26
C ASP A 256 5.74 5.59 12.65
N PRO A 257 6.75 5.69 13.54
CA PRO A 257 6.56 5.31 14.93
C PRO A 257 5.39 6.06 15.56
N LEU A 258 4.48 5.35 16.23
CA LEU A 258 3.29 5.92 16.89
C LEU A 258 3.67 7.01 17.89
N LYS A 259 4.81 6.84 18.57
CA LYS A 259 5.36 7.83 19.51
C LYS A 259 5.62 9.21 18.90
N LEU A 260 5.80 9.33 17.57
CA LEU A 260 5.97 10.63 16.92
C LEU A 260 4.71 11.51 17.03
N LEU A 261 3.54 10.93 17.27
CA LEU A 261 2.33 11.70 17.54
C LEU A 261 2.44 12.55 18.81
N ALA A 262 3.29 12.15 19.77
CA ALA A 262 3.48 12.90 21.02
C ALA A 262 4.03 14.32 20.79
N ASP A 263 4.75 14.53 19.69
CA ASP A 263 5.37 15.81 19.33
C ASP A 263 4.57 16.55 18.24
N HIS A 264 3.45 16.00 17.76
CA HIS A 264 2.65 16.61 16.71
C HIS A 264 1.90 17.87 17.22
N PRO A 265 1.86 18.99 16.46
CA PRO A 265 1.11 20.19 16.84
C PRO A 265 -0.36 19.90 17.22
N ASP A 266 -1.04 19.10 16.38
CA ASP A 266 -2.44 18.68 16.59
C ASP A 266 -2.58 17.37 17.39
N ARG A 267 -1.59 17.00 18.21
CA ARG A 267 -1.56 15.72 18.95
C ARG A 267 -2.89 15.39 19.62
N ALA A 268 -3.48 16.37 20.30
CA ALA A 268 -4.68 16.14 21.11
C ALA A 268 -5.84 15.60 20.25
N THR A 269 -6.11 16.30 19.14
CA THR A 269 -7.18 15.95 18.19
C THR A 269 -6.86 14.67 17.44
N LEU A 270 -5.63 14.53 16.94
CA LEU A 270 -5.22 13.33 16.20
C LEU A 270 -5.32 12.07 17.06
N ALA A 271 -4.79 12.11 18.28
CA ALA A 271 -4.79 10.96 19.17
C ALA A 271 -6.21 10.58 19.63
N ALA A 272 -7.05 11.58 19.93
CA ALA A 272 -8.46 11.35 20.26
C ALA A 272 -9.21 10.69 19.10
N SER A 273 -9.11 11.23 17.88
CA SER A 273 -9.79 10.66 16.71
C SER A 273 -9.28 9.25 16.39
N PHE A 274 -7.97 9.02 16.51
CA PHE A 274 -7.39 7.70 16.28
C PHE A 274 -7.93 6.68 17.30
N ALA A 275 -8.02 7.06 18.58
CA ALA A 275 -8.62 6.22 19.62
C ALA A 275 -10.10 5.90 19.31
N GLU A 276 -10.89 6.90 18.93
CA GLU A 276 -12.29 6.72 18.53
C GLU A 276 -12.43 5.76 17.34
N GLN A 277 -11.58 5.89 16.32
CA GLN A 277 -11.62 4.98 15.17
C GLN A 277 -11.27 3.54 15.56
N LEU A 278 -10.31 3.32 16.46
CA LEU A 278 -10.00 1.98 16.98
C LEU A 278 -11.16 1.38 17.77
N LEU A 279 -11.83 2.19 18.59
CA LEU A 279 -13.02 1.78 19.35
C LEU A 279 -14.23 1.47 18.46
N ALA A 280 -14.33 2.13 17.30
CA ALA A 280 -15.40 1.92 16.34
C ALA A 280 -15.28 0.62 15.52
N LEU A 281 -14.13 -0.07 15.58
CA LEU A 281 -13.93 -1.33 14.87
C LEU A 281 -14.70 -2.47 15.54
N ASP A 282 -15.47 -3.20 14.74
CA ASP A 282 -16.10 -4.44 15.19
C ASP A 282 -15.08 -5.59 15.32
N GLN A 283 -15.53 -6.71 15.88
CA GLN A 283 -14.64 -7.85 16.12
C GLN A 283 -14.04 -8.44 14.84
N GLN A 284 -14.80 -8.52 13.74
CA GLN A 284 -14.28 -9.06 12.48
C GLN A 284 -13.23 -8.12 11.87
N GLN A 285 -13.45 -6.81 11.99
CA GLN A 285 -12.52 -5.78 11.55
C GLN A 285 -11.23 -5.77 12.36
N LEU A 286 -11.33 -5.94 13.68
CA LEU A 286 -10.18 -6.08 14.58
C LEU A 286 -9.38 -7.35 14.27
N ASP A 287 -10.06 -8.49 14.07
CA ASP A 287 -9.42 -9.75 13.71
C ASP A 287 -8.72 -9.65 12.35
N TYR A 288 -9.37 -9.04 11.36
CA TYR A 288 -8.80 -8.79 10.04
C TYR A 288 -7.53 -7.92 10.13
N LYS A 289 -7.56 -6.83 10.92
CA LYS A 289 -6.38 -5.97 11.13
C LYS A 289 -5.36 -6.54 12.12
N GLY A 290 -5.68 -7.62 12.82
CA GLY A 290 -4.82 -8.22 13.83
C GLY A 290 -4.65 -7.35 15.07
N LEU A 291 -5.68 -6.62 15.48
CA LEU A 291 -5.62 -5.65 16.57
C LEU A 291 -6.44 -6.07 17.81
N THR A 292 -7.14 -7.20 17.78
CA THR A 292 -8.06 -7.61 18.85
C THR A 292 -7.44 -7.60 20.24
N ALA A 293 -6.25 -8.19 20.39
CA ALA A 293 -5.57 -8.29 21.69
C ALA A 293 -5.00 -6.96 22.20
N ASP A 294 -4.74 -6.02 21.28
CA ASP A 294 -3.96 -4.80 21.58
C ASP A 294 -4.77 -3.52 21.50
N ARG A 295 -6.02 -3.56 21.00
CA ARG A 295 -6.88 -2.38 20.79
C ARG A 295 -6.94 -1.51 22.03
N ASP A 296 -7.26 -2.10 23.19
CA ASP A 296 -7.49 -1.31 24.41
C ASP A 296 -6.19 -0.70 24.94
N ARG A 297 -5.05 -1.38 24.76
CA ARG A 297 -3.71 -0.86 25.12
C ARG A 297 -3.31 0.31 24.21
N LEU A 298 -3.59 0.19 22.90
CA LEU A 298 -3.39 1.26 21.92
C LEU A 298 -4.27 2.48 22.22
N VAL A 299 -5.56 2.25 22.49
CA VAL A 299 -6.52 3.30 22.86
C VAL A 299 -6.09 4.02 24.14
N ALA A 300 -5.65 3.28 25.17
CA ALA A 300 -5.15 3.89 26.40
C ALA A 300 -3.88 4.74 26.17
N LEU A 301 -2.98 4.29 25.29
CA LEU A 301 -1.79 5.08 24.92
C LEU A 301 -2.17 6.38 24.20
N LEU A 302 -3.09 6.29 23.23
CA LEU A 302 -3.61 7.44 22.50
C LEU A 302 -4.38 8.41 23.42
N GLY A 303 -5.16 7.91 24.38
CA GLY A 303 -5.84 8.74 25.39
C GLY A 303 -4.86 9.60 26.20
N ARG A 304 -3.74 9.01 26.65
CA ARG A 304 -2.67 9.75 27.33
C ARG A 304 -2.07 10.84 26.44
N MET A 305 -1.86 10.57 25.15
CA MET A 305 -1.39 11.58 24.19
C MET A 305 -2.42 12.69 23.97
N ALA A 306 -3.71 12.34 23.98
CA ALA A 306 -4.81 13.28 23.83
C ALA A 306 -4.95 14.25 25.03
N GLY A 307 -4.40 13.90 26.19
CA GLY A 307 -4.62 14.60 27.46
C GLY A 307 -5.91 14.16 28.17
N SER A 308 -6.54 13.08 27.70
CA SER A 308 -7.69 12.44 28.35
C SER A 308 -7.17 11.39 29.34
N ALA A 309 -7.32 11.66 30.63
CA ALA A 309 -6.99 10.71 31.71
C ALA A 309 -8.08 9.64 31.87
#